data_AF-A0A5M4FBK7-F1
#
_entry.id   AF-A0A5M4FBK7-F1
#
_cell.length_a   1.000
_cell.length_b   1.000
_cell.length_c   1.000
_cell.angle_alpha   90.00
_cell.angle_beta   90.00
_cell.angle_gamma   90.00
#
_symmetry.space_group_name_H-M   'P 1'
#
loop_
_entity.id
_entity.type
_entity.pdbx_description
1 polymer ?
#
loop_
_entity_poly.entity_id
_entity_poly.type
_entity_poly.pdbx_seq_one_letter_code
_entity_poly.pdbx_strand_id
1 'polypeptide(L)'
;MGTGADVRGTDGHVTGLRRGARPGIRAAVRRGRPLLGRGADGRDDQGAAQGSAGLQGPAGARLRVRGHGAVARDLHHQDRRVGRRPQRGERGVMRLPSHKLLLAAGVVGVVLAVGLVAAIADNTGLALVCVLLIQSAALLAVVDTRRRQGGLADKVTNHAAALKRVDRTIANVSQRVVTEARASEKALRTEFAGNRADLRDRLGRTRKGIERTLDLRVQDIEAMIQLSDRFELRAAMPPSGRWALNAGGLLKLVDLVERHPIRTIVELGSGTSTLWLSYALERRGTGGRIISLDHDQHFAGITRAELVAHGFAEGPAEVRDAPLVEGVIDGHDTPWYDPASFQDVEGIDLLIVDGPPMASGGLARYPALPMLLSRLAPGAIVVVDDAPRPDEQEMMRRWLADVPGLGRVDQTERQVFLALGE
;
A
#
# COMPACT_ATOMS: atom_id res chain seq x y z
N MET A 1 -35.64 78.30 -16.69
CA MET A 1 -35.18 78.11 -18.09
C MET A 1 -33.91 78.94 -18.27
N GLY A 2 -32.98 78.44 -19.08
CA GLY A 2 -31.65 79.00 -19.36
C GLY A 2 -31.67 80.47 -19.79
N THR A 3 -30.55 81.18 -19.95
CA THR A 3 -29.16 80.79 -20.22
C THR A 3 -28.39 82.11 -20.15
N GLY A 4 -27.23 82.13 -19.49
CA GLY A 4 -26.31 83.26 -19.51
C GLY A 4 -25.44 83.22 -20.76
N ALA A 5 -25.36 84.36 -21.43
CA ALA A 5 -24.86 84.57 -22.77
C ALA A 5 -23.33 84.76 -22.87
N ASP A 6 -22.90 84.73 -24.13
CA ASP A 6 -21.84 85.57 -24.73
C ASP A 6 -20.36 85.26 -24.47
N VAL A 7 -19.43 85.37 -25.42
CA VAL A 7 -19.45 85.49 -26.89
C VAL A 7 -17.99 85.49 -27.38
N ARG A 8 -17.82 85.36 -28.70
CA ARG A 8 -16.69 85.82 -29.54
C ARG A 8 -15.47 84.89 -29.69
N GLY A 9 -15.49 84.18 -30.84
CA GLY A 9 -14.28 83.85 -31.59
C GLY A 9 -13.82 85.01 -32.48
N THR A 10 -12.57 84.95 -32.91
CA THR A 10 -12.09 85.45 -34.22
C THR A 10 -10.86 84.66 -34.63
N ASP A 11 -10.90 84.21 -35.88
CA ASP A 11 -9.90 83.44 -36.62
C ASP A 11 -8.57 84.18 -36.86
N GLY A 12 -7.53 83.39 -37.17
CA GLY A 12 -6.26 83.89 -37.69
C GLY A 12 -5.31 82.76 -38.08
N HIS A 13 -5.43 82.31 -39.33
CA HIS A 13 -4.67 81.24 -39.98
C HIS A 13 -3.22 81.65 -40.37
N VAL A 14 -2.42 80.63 -40.75
CA VAL A 14 -1.29 80.62 -41.73
C VAL A 14 0.15 80.34 -41.21
N THR A 15 0.52 79.06 -41.36
CA THR A 15 1.78 78.42 -41.82
C THR A 15 3.19 78.97 -41.54
N GLY A 16 4.11 78.07 -41.17
CA GLY A 16 5.56 78.21 -41.35
C GLY A 16 6.37 76.94 -41.07
N LEU A 17 6.80 76.25 -42.13
CA LEU A 17 7.74 75.12 -42.17
C LEU A 17 9.21 75.56 -41.96
N ARG A 18 10.03 74.76 -41.26
CA ARG A 18 11.45 74.34 -41.55
C ARG A 18 12.10 73.74 -40.28
N ARG A 19 12.51 72.46 -40.26
CA ARG A 19 13.75 71.81 -40.78
C ARG A 19 15.04 72.04 -39.97
N GLY A 20 15.63 70.92 -39.52
CA GLY A 20 17.07 70.70 -39.30
C GLY A 20 17.56 70.93 -37.86
N ALA A 21 18.50 70.19 -37.28
CA ALA A 21 19.33 69.09 -37.75
C ALA A 21 20.02 68.43 -36.52
N ARG A 22 20.32 67.13 -36.64
CA ARG A 22 21.30 66.41 -35.80
C ARG A 22 22.74 66.88 -36.13
N PRO A 23 23.70 66.54 -35.26
CA PRO A 23 24.89 65.85 -35.76
C PRO A 23 25.25 64.60 -34.93
N GLY A 24 25.65 63.51 -35.63
CA GLY A 24 26.51 62.46 -35.09
C GLY A 24 27.98 62.94 -35.09
N ILE A 25 29.03 62.17 -34.83
CA ILE A 25 29.40 60.75 -35.01
C ILE A 25 30.74 60.60 -34.23
N ARG A 26 31.07 59.42 -33.67
CA ARG A 26 32.36 58.71 -33.95
C ARG A 26 32.52 57.39 -33.20
N ALA A 27 32.71 56.35 -34.00
CA ALA A 27 33.21 55.03 -33.65
C ALA A 27 34.73 55.07 -33.39
N ALA A 28 35.21 54.16 -32.54
CA ALA A 28 36.61 53.75 -32.49
C ALA A 28 36.69 52.21 -32.47
N VAL A 29 37.08 51.67 -33.63
CA VAL A 29 37.57 50.32 -33.82
C VAL A 29 39.06 50.30 -33.46
N ARG A 30 39.52 49.32 -32.68
CA ARG A 30 40.94 48.96 -32.63
C ARG A 30 41.11 47.44 -32.67
N ARG A 31 41.73 46.97 -33.75
CA ARG A 31 42.30 45.62 -33.90
C ARG A 31 43.72 45.60 -33.31
N GLY A 32 44.09 44.51 -32.66
CA GLY A 32 45.45 44.11 -32.31
C GLY A 32 45.48 42.59 -32.10
N ARG A 33 46.43 41.91 -32.74
CA ARG A 33 46.45 40.48 -33.12
C ARG A 33 47.38 39.66 -32.18
N PRO A 34 47.67 38.36 -32.41
CA PRO A 34 47.61 37.29 -31.41
C PRO A 34 48.98 36.75 -30.95
N LEU A 35 48.98 35.86 -29.95
CA LEU A 35 50.08 34.92 -29.73
C LEU A 35 49.57 33.48 -29.68
N LEU A 36 50.20 32.68 -30.53
CA LEU A 36 50.11 31.24 -30.72
C LEU A 36 50.72 30.48 -29.53
N GLY A 37 50.22 29.26 -29.30
CA GLY A 37 50.94 28.25 -28.53
C GLY A 37 50.17 26.95 -28.30
N ARG A 38 50.24 26.03 -29.28
CA ARG A 38 50.17 24.54 -29.21
C ARG A 38 49.12 23.88 -28.28
N GLY A 39 48.26 22.96 -28.72
CA GLY A 39 48.41 21.96 -29.78
C GLY A 39 48.84 20.60 -29.20
N ALA A 40 47.85 19.77 -28.86
CA ALA A 40 47.84 18.29 -28.80
C ALA A 40 46.37 17.93 -28.50
N ASP A 41 45.51 17.65 -29.47
CA ASP A 41 45.49 16.52 -30.41
C ASP A 41 45.59 15.16 -29.69
N GLY A 42 44.41 14.52 -29.58
CA GLY A 42 44.16 13.26 -28.91
C GLY A 42 42.73 12.84 -29.25
N ARG A 43 42.57 12.34 -30.47
CA ARG A 43 41.34 11.78 -31.03
C ARG A 43 40.90 10.53 -30.28
N ASP A 44 39.58 10.39 -30.27
CA ASP A 44 38.81 9.16 -30.48
C ASP A 44 39.25 7.92 -29.70
N ASP A 45 38.51 7.63 -28.62
CA ASP A 45 38.08 6.26 -28.37
C ASP A 45 36.58 6.23 -28.03
N GLN A 46 35.83 5.67 -28.98
CA GLN A 46 34.48 5.18 -28.79
C GLN A 46 34.56 3.94 -27.91
N GLY A 47 34.00 4.03 -26.72
CA GLY A 47 33.91 2.90 -25.78
C GLY A 47 32.80 3.15 -24.79
N ALA A 48 31.56 2.93 -25.25
CA ALA A 48 30.38 2.93 -24.41
C ALA A 48 30.51 1.86 -23.31
N ALA A 49 30.94 2.26 -22.12
CA ALA A 49 30.78 1.48 -20.90
C ALA A 49 29.50 1.96 -20.20
N GLN A 50 28.39 1.29 -20.50
CA GLN A 50 27.18 1.34 -19.70
C GLN A 50 27.51 0.78 -18.31
N GLY A 51 27.88 1.65 -17.38
CA GLY A 51 27.92 1.36 -15.95
C GLY A 51 26.50 1.34 -15.40
N SER A 52 25.78 0.26 -15.65
CA SER A 52 24.51 -0.04 -14.98
C SER A 52 24.77 -0.25 -13.49
N ALA A 53 24.56 0.80 -12.69
CA ALA A 53 24.43 0.67 -11.25
C ALA A 53 23.19 -0.20 -10.98
N GLY A 54 23.44 -1.45 -10.58
CA GLY A 54 22.45 -2.46 -10.31
C GLY A 54 21.53 -2.04 -9.17
N LEU A 55 20.27 -1.77 -9.51
CA LEU A 55 19.15 -1.85 -8.59
C LEU A 55 19.03 -3.30 -8.12
N GLN A 56 19.55 -3.57 -6.92
CA GLN A 56 19.25 -4.79 -6.18
C GLN A 56 17.75 -4.76 -5.82
N GLY A 57 16.95 -5.46 -6.63
CA GLY A 57 15.59 -5.82 -6.25
C GLY A 57 15.60 -6.78 -5.05
N PRO A 58 14.58 -6.74 -4.17
CA PRO A 58 14.50 -7.65 -3.05
C PRO A 58 14.34 -9.08 -3.57
N ALA A 59 15.31 -9.92 -3.21
CA ALA A 59 15.38 -11.33 -3.51
C ALA A 59 14.13 -12.07 -3.02
N GLY A 60 13.66 -13.00 -3.85
CA GLY A 60 12.53 -13.87 -3.54
C GLY A 60 12.71 -14.60 -2.22
N ALA A 61 11.65 -14.59 -1.42
CA ALA A 61 11.50 -15.46 -0.26
C ALA A 61 11.41 -16.93 -0.71
N ARG A 62 12.57 -17.56 -0.91
CA ARG A 62 12.69 -19.02 -0.91
C ARG A 62 12.63 -19.48 0.54
N LEU A 63 11.55 -20.16 0.92
CA LEU A 63 11.46 -20.84 2.21
C LEU A 63 12.57 -21.90 2.29
N ARG A 64 13.54 -21.65 3.17
CA ARG A 64 14.67 -22.53 3.46
C ARG A 64 14.19 -23.58 4.47
N VAL A 65 13.84 -24.76 3.98
CA VAL A 65 13.61 -25.93 4.84
C VAL A 65 14.95 -26.35 5.43
N ARG A 66 15.13 -26.10 6.73
CA ARG A 66 16.32 -26.50 7.49
C ARG A 66 16.08 -27.92 7.99
N GLY A 67 16.72 -28.90 7.33
CA GLY A 67 16.83 -30.25 7.85
C GLY A 67 17.76 -30.31 9.05
N HIS A 68 17.40 -31.14 10.03
CA HIS A 68 18.33 -31.80 10.94
C HIS A 68 17.96 -33.28 10.93
N GLY A 69 18.91 -34.14 10.57
CA GLY A 69 18.92 -35.56 10.95
C GLY A 69 19.03 -35.67 12.48
N ALA A 70 19.06 -36.81 13.13
CA ALA A 70 19.01 -38.24 12.86
C ALA A 70 19.28 -38.88 14.26
N VAL A 71 19.09 -40.19 14.41
CA VAL A 71 19.50 -41.03 15.57
C VAL A 71 18.52 -40.95 16.76
N ALA A 72 17.65 -41.93 17.04
CA ALA A 72 17.84 -43.33 17.44
C ALA A 72 18.28 -43.52 18.91
N ARG A 73 17.65 -44.53 19.56
CA ARG A 73 17.91 -45.12 20.91
C ARG A 73 17.38 -44.30 22.09
N ASP A 74 16.73 -44.86 23.11
CA ASP A 74 16.65 -46.20 23.71
C ASP A 74 15.23 -46.38 24.29
N LEU A 75 14.50 -47.52 24.25
CA LEU A 75 14.76 -48.91 24.63
C LEU A 75 15.30 -49.10 26.06
N HIS A 76 14.40 -49.41 26.99
CA HIS A 76 14.48 -50.38 28.10
C HIS A 76 13.38 -50.01 29.12
N HIS A 77 12.64 -50.90 29.78
CA HIS A 77 12.81 -52.33 29.99
C HIS A 77 11.49 -52.92 30.57
N GLN A 78 11.25 -54.20 30.26
CA GLN A 78 10.65 -55.25 31.14
C GLN A 78 9.16 -55.14 31.53
N ASP A 79 8.37 -56.21 31.55
CA ASP A 79 8.63 -57.67 31.59
C ASP A 79 7.53 -58.40 30.80
N ARG A 80 7.83 -59.23 29.79
CA ARG A 80 8.15 -60.67 29.82
C ARG A 80 7.10 -61.60 30.42
N ARG A 81 6.64 -62.46 29.49
CA ARG A 81 6.46 -63.92 29.57
C ARG A 81 5.31 -64.41 30.44
N VAL A 82 4.33 -65.02 29.77
CA VAL A 82 4.06 -66.48 29.76
C VAL A 82 3.10 -66.67 28.56
N GLY A 83 3.48 -67.28 27.44
CA GLY A 83 3.70 -68.71 27.38
C GLY A 83 2.37 -69.47 27.37
N ARG A 84 1.65 -69.52 26.23
CA ARG A 84 0.79 -70.66 25.87
C ARG A 84 0.24 -70.51 24.46
N ARG A 85 0.70 -71.40 23.57
CA ARG A 85 -0.07 -71.84 22.40
C ARG A 85 -1.46 -72.31 22.88
N PRO A 86 -2.48 -72.13 22.04
CA PRO A 86 -3.35 -73.24 21.70
C PRO A 86 -3.29 -73.42 20.19
N GLN A 87 -2.43 -74.33 19.71
CA GLN A 87 -2.91 -75.55 19.07
C GLN A 87 -4.42 -75.85 19.23
N ARG A 88 -4.98 -76.25 18.09
CA ARG A 88 -6.24 -76.98 17.90
C ARG A 88 -7.55 -76.24 18.17
N GLY A 89 -8.22 -75.97 17.07
CA GLY A 89 -9.63 -75.63 17.06
C GLY A 89 -10.27 -75.62 15.68
N GLU A 90 -9.71 -76.30 14.67
CA GLU A 90 -10.54 -76.79 13.57
C GLU A 90 -11.55 -77.77 14.21
N ARG A 91 -12.64 -77.23 14.72
CA ARG A 91 -13.84 -78.00 14.97
C ARG A 91 -14.42 -78.26 13.60
N GLY A 92 -13.84 -79.28 12.96
CA GLY A 92 -14.54 -80.02 11.94
C GLY A 92 -15.97 -80.15 12.41
N VAL A 93 -16.90 -79.73 11.55
CA VAL A 93 -18.28 -80.14 11.66
C VAL A 93 -18.20 -81.63 11.91
N MET A 94 -18.47 -82.06 13.13
CA MET A 94 -18.51 -83.47 13.48
C MET A 94 -19.77 -83.98 12.80
N ARG A 95 -19.69 -84.14 11.48
CA ARG A 95 -20.45 -85.13 10.76
C ARG A 95 -20.10 -86.39 11.53
N LEU A 96 -21.06 -86.89 12.30
CA LEU A 96 -20.96 -88.22 12.87
C LEU A 96 -20.45 -89.08 11.71
N PRO A 97 -19.21 -89.60 11.81
CA PRO A 97 -18.64 -90.32 10.70
C PRO A 97 -19.65 -91.41 10.37
N SER A 98 -19.98 -91.61 9.09
CA SER A 98 -21.13 -92.39 8.64
C SER A 98 -21.24 -93.76 9.34
N HIS A 99 -20.10 -94.33 9.75
CA HIS A 99 -20.02 -95.53 10.58
C HIS A 99 -20.69 -95.42 11.97
N LYS A 100 -20.68 -94.27 12.66
CA LYS A 100 -21.36 -94.06 13.96
C LYS A 100 -22.88 -93.96 13.82
N LEU A 101 -23.37 -93.36 12.73
CA LEU A 101 -24.80 -93.34 12.39
C LEU A 101 -25.28 -94.73 11.96
N LEU A 102 -24.45 -95.45 11.18
CA LEU A 102 -24.68 -96.85 10.83
C LEU A 102 -24.63 -97.77 12.07
N LEU A 103 -23.71 -97.53 13.00
CA LEU A 103 -23.62 -98.26 14.28
C LEU A 103 -24.84 -97.99 15.16
N ALA A 104 -25.27 -96.73 15.30
CA ALA A 104 -26.45 -96.38 16.08
C ALA A 104 -27.74 -96.96 15.45
N ALA A 105 -27.88 -96.87 14.12
CA ALA A 105 -28.99 -97.49 13.39
C ALA A 105 -28.96 -99.03 13.52
N GLY A 106 -27.77 -99.63 13.49
CA GLY A 106 -27.57 -101.06 13.71
C GLY A 106 -27.98 -101.50 15.12
N VAL A 107 -27.58 -100.76 16.15
CA VAL A 107 -27.99 -101.03 17.55
C VAL A 107 -29.50 -100.92 17.73
N VAL A 108 -30.14 -99.90 17.15
CA VAL A 108 -31.61 -99.75 17.18
C VAL A 108 -32.29 -100.91 16.44
N GLY A 109 -31.75 -101.34 15.29
CA GLY A 109 -32.23 -102.49 14.55
C GLY A 109 -32.15 -103.80 15.33
N VAL A 110 -31.05 -104.02 16.07
CA VAL A 110 -30.90 -105.19 16.95
C VAL A 110 -31.91 -105.14 18.11
N VAL A 111 -32.10 -103.98 18.75
CA VAL A 111 -33.09 -103.81 19.84
C VAL A 111 -34.52 -104.04 19.35
N LEU A 112 -34.86 -103.60 18.14
CA LEU A 112 -36.15 -103.88 17.50
C LEU A 112 -36.34 -105.38 17.23
N ALA A 113 -35.32 -106.05 16.68
CA ALA A 113 -35.38 -107.48 16.39
C ALA A 113 -35.51 -108.31 17.69
N VAL A 114 -34.74 -107.98 18.72
CA VAL A 114 -34.81 -108.63 20.05
C VAL A 114 -36.17 -108.40 20.70
N GLY A 115 -36.70 -107.17 20.63
CA GLY A 115 -38.03 -106.85 21.14
C GLY A 115 -39.15 -107.61 20.42
N LEU A 116 -39.05 -107.78 19.10
CA LEU A 116 -40.02 -108.53 18.30
C LEU A 116 -39.99 -110.03 18.63
N VAL A 117 -38.80 -110.62 18.74
CA VAL A 117 -38.64 -112.03 19.13
C VAL A 117 -39.16 -112.26 20.55
N ALA A 118 -38.90 -111.34 21.48
CA ALA A 118 -39.42 -111.41 22.84
C ALA A 118 -40.95 -111.31 22.91
N ALA A 119 -41.56 -110.48 22.06
CA ALA A 119 -43.01 -110.35 21.96
C ALA A 119 -43.67 -111.63 21.40
N ILE A 120 -43.04 -112.28 20.41
CA ILE A 120 -43.51 -113.56 19.85
C ILE A 120 -43.37 -114.71 20.86
N ALA A 121 -42.36 -114.65 21.73
CA ALA A 121 -42.09 -115.65 22.77
C ALA A 121 -42.86 -115.39 24.10
N ASP A 122 -43.85 -114.49 24.09
CA ASP A 122 -44.69 -114.10 25.25
C ASP A 122 -43.92 -113.50 26.46
N ASN A 123 -42.69 -113.00 26.22
CA ASN A 123 -41.87 -112.32 27.22
C ASN A 123 -42.11 -110.80 27.19
N THR A 124 -43.24 -110.39 27.78
CA THR A 124 -43.72 -109.00 27.79
C THR A 124 -42.74 -108.01 28.43
N GLY A 125 -41.99 -108.43 29.46
CA GLY A 125 -41.03 -107.56 30.15
C GLY A 125 -39.87 -107.11 29.24
N LEU A 126 -39.32 -108.02 28.45
CA LEU A 126 -38.17 -107.72 27.58
C LEU A 126 -38.58 -106.89 26.35
N ALA A 127 -39.78 -107.12 25.82
CA ALA A 127 -40.37 -106.28 24.77
C ALA A 127 -40.57 -104.83 25.25
N LEU A 128 -41.04 -104.63 26.49
CA LEU A 128 -41.29 -103.30 27.06
C LEU A 128 -39.99 -102.51 27.28
N VAL A 129 -38.93 -103.17 27.73
CA VAL A 129 -37.59 -102.57 27.86
C VAL A 129 -37.05 -102.13 26.49
N CYS A 130 -37.22 -102.94 25.44
CA CYS A 130 -36.78 -102.57 24.09
C CYS A 130 -37.52 -101.33 23.57
N VAL A 131 -38.83 -101.23 23.79
CA VAL A 131 -39.63 -100.04 23.43
C VAL A 131 -39.17 -98.81 24.20
N LEU A 132 -38.93 -98.92 25.50
CA LEU A 132 -38.45 -97.80 26.33
C LEU A 132 -37.05 -97.31 25.91
N LEU A 133 -36.17 -98.22 25.50
CA LEU A 133 -34.85 -97.87 24.96
C LEU A 133 -34.94 -97.12 23.63
N ILE A 134 -35.87 -97.52 22.76
CA ILE A 134 -36.11 -96.81 21.48
C ILE A 134 -36.69 -95.42 21.75
N GLN A 135 -37.66 -95.31 22.65
CA GLN A 135 -38.29 -94.03 23.03
C GLN A 135 -37.29 -93.05 23.64
N SER A 136 -36.43 -93.52 24.55
CA SER A 136 -35.38 -92.69 25.17
C SER A 136 -34.32 -92.23 24.16
N ALA A 137 -33.90 -93.10 23.23
CA ALA A 137 -32.99 -92.73 22.15
C ALA A 137 -33.59 -91.68 21.20
N ALA A 138 -34.88 -91.81 20.86
CA ALA A 138 -35.60 -90.82 20.06
C ALA A 138 -35.69 -89.47 20.78
N LEU A 139 -35.96 -89.47 22.09
CA LEU A 139 -36.01 -88.25 22.90
C LEU A 139 -34.64 -87.54 22.95
N LEU A 140 -33.56 -88.29 23.14
CA LEU A 140 -32.20 -87.76 23.11
C LEU A 140 -31.85 -87.15 21.73
N ALA A 141 -32.25 -87.79 20.64
CA ALA A 141 -32.04 -87.25 19.29
C ALA A 141 -32.80 -85.94 19.06
N VAL A 142 -34.04 -85.83 19.56
CA VAL A 142 -34.83 -84.60 19.51
C VAL A 142 -34.17 -83.49 20.37
N VAL A 143 -33.70 -83.81 21.57
CA VAL A 143 -33.00 -82.86 22.44
C VAL A 143 -31.69 -82.38 21.82
N ASP A 144 -30.88 -83.26 21.22
CA ASP A 144 -29.63 -82.88 20.54
C ASP A 144 -29.93 -81.99 19.32
N THR A 145 -30.95 -82.34 18.54
CA THR A 145 -31.37 -81.53 17.38
C THR A 145 -31.85 -80.15 17.81
N ARG A 146 -32.63 -80.05 18.90
CA ARG A 146 -33.06 -78.77 19.49
C ARG A 146 -31.88 -77.96 20.02
N ARG A 147 -30.89 -78.60 20.65
CA ARG A 147 -29.66 -77.92 21.12
C ARG A 147 -28.83 -77.36 19.97
N ARG A 148 -28.71 -78.10 18.86
CA ARG A 148 -28.03 -77.63 17.63
C ARG A 148 -28.78 -76.49 16.96
N GLN A 149 -30.10 -76.57 16.91
CA GLN A 149 -30.95 -75.50 16.37
C GLN A 149 -30.84 -74.21 17.20
N GLY A 150 -30.82 -74.30 18.54
CA GLY A 150 -30.60 -73.15 19.42
C GLY A 150 -29.25 -72.46 19.16
N GLY A 151 -28.17 -73.23 19.05
CA GLY A 151 -26.84 -72.68 18.74
C GLY A 151 -26.71 -72.07 17.33
N LEU A 152 -27.54 -72.48 16.37
CA LEU A 152 -27.60 -71.85 15.05
C LEU A 152 -28.43 -70.56 15.08
N ALA A 153 -29.55 -70.54 15.79
CA ALA A 153 -30.35 -69.35 16.01
C ALA A 153 -29.54 -68.23 16.68
N ASP A 154 -28.76 -68.57 17.72
CA ASP A 154 -27.87 -67.62 18.40
C ASP A 154 -26.75 -67.09 17.49
N LYS A 155 -26.25 -67.90 16.56
CA LYS A 155 -25.27 -67.43 15.57
C LYS A 155 -25.91 -66.46 14.58
N VAL A 156 -27.10 -66.75 14.08
CA VAL A 156 -27.81 -65.89 13.13
C VAL A 156 -28.17 -64.54 13.77
N THR A 157 -28.65 -64.53 15.02
CA THR A 157 -28.94 -63.28 15.75
C THR A 157 -27.68 -62.45 16.01
N ASN A 158 -26.55 -63.10 16.34
CA ASN A 158 -25.28 -62.42 16.52
C ASN A 158 -24.73 -61.81 15.22
N HIS A 159 -24.85 -62.49 14.08
CA HIS A 159 -24.47 -61.94 12.77
C HIS A 159 -25.39 -60.78 12.36
N ALA A 160 -26.70 -60.89 12.59
CA ALA A 160 -27.64 -59.81 12.35
C ALA A 160 -27.32 -58.56 13.21
N ALA A 161 -26.94 -58.77 14.48
CA ALA A 161 -26.50 -57.68 15.37
C ALA A 161 -25.17 -57.06 14.92
N ALA A 162 -24.23 -57.86 14.39
CA ALA A 162 -22.98 -57.37 13.82
C ALA A 162 -23.22 -56.53 12.56
N LEU A 163 -24.09 -56.98 11.65
CA LEU A 163 -24.47 -56.21 10.46
C LEU A 163 -25.13 -54.87 10.82
N LYS A 164 -26.02 -54.84 11.82
CA LYS A 164 -26.62 -53.59 12.34
C LYS A 164 -25.60 -52.63 12.98
N ARG A 165 -24.46 -53.13 13.48
CA ARG A 165 -23.38 -52.28 14.00
C ARG A 165 -22.54 -51.71 12.87
N VAL A 166 -22.24 -52.51 11.85
CA VAL A 166 -21.54 -52.06 10.65
C VAL A 166 -22.34 -50.98 9.94
N ASP A 167 -23.65 -51.20 9.73
CA ASP A 167 -24.54 -50.24 9.09
C ASP A 167 -24.59 -48.88 9.82
N ARG A 168 -24.72 -48.91 11.16
CA ARG A 168 -24.62 -47.69 11.99
C ARG A 168 -23.26 -47.00 11.88
N THR A 169 -22.18 -47.78 11.78
CA THR A 169 -20.83 -47.22 11.63
C THR A 169 -20.68 -46.55 10.27
N ILE A 170 -21.18 -47.18 9.20
CA ILE A 170 -21.18 -46.61 7.84
C ILE A 170 -22.01 -45.32 7.81
N ALA A 171 -23.20 -45.31 8.42
CA ALA A 171 -24.03 -44.12 8.53
C ALA A 171 -23.30 -42.98 9.26
N ASN A 172 -22.69 -43.27 10.41
CA ASN A 172 -21.93 -42.28 11.19
C ASN A 172 -20.72 -41.74 10.42
N VAL A 173 -19.96 -42.60 9.74
CA VAL A 173 -18.81 -42.19 8.92
C VAL A 173 -19.26 -41.35 7.74
N SER A 174 -20.32 -41.77 7.03
CA SER A 174 -20.87 -41.01 5.89
C SER A 174 -21.34 -39.63 6.32
N GLN A 175 -22.00 -39.54 7.47
CA GLN A 175 -22.47 -38.27 8.02
C GLN A 175 -21.29 -37.36 8.41
N ARG A 176 -20.22 -37.90 9.01
CA ARG A 176 -19.00 -37.15 9.33
C ARG A 176 -18.32 -36.59 8.08
N VAL A 177 -18.15 -37.42 7.04
CA VAL A 177 -17.57 -37.00 5.76
C VAL A 177 -18.39 -35.88 5.12
N VAL A 178 -19.72 -35.99 5.12
CA VAL A 178 -20.60 -34.93 4.59
C VAL A 178 -20.49 -33.64 5.40
N THR A 179 -20.42 -33.72 6.74
CA THR A 179 -20.28 -32.52 7.58
C THR A 179 -18.93 -31.84 7.41
N GLU A 180 -17.85 -32.60 7.31
CA GLU A 180 -16.50 -32.07 7.09
C GLU A 180 -16.36 -31.45 5.69
N ALA A 181 -16.91 -32.12 4.66
CA ALA A 181 -16.95 -31.57 3.31
C ALA A 181 -17.71 -30.23 3.25
N ARG A 182 -18.88 -30.14 3.89
CA ARG A 182 -19.66 -28.89 3.99
C ARG A 182 -18.94 -27.80 4.77
N ALA A 183 -18.25 -28.16 5.85
CA ALA A 183 -17.46 -27.21 6.65
C ALA A 183 -16.27 -26.66 5.83
N SER A 184 -15.57 -27.54 5.10
CA SER A 184 -14.48 -27.15 4.21
C SER A 184 -14.96 -26.26 3.06
N GLU A 185 -16.09 -26.59 2.43
CA GLU A 185 -16.70 -25.77 1.37
C GLU A 185 -17.11 -24.39 1.90
N LYS A 186 -17.68 -24.33 3.10
CA LYS A 186 -18.04 -23.07 3.75
C LYS A 186 -16.80 -22.21 4.05
N ALA A 187 -15.76 -22.81 4.62
CA ALA A 187 -14.51 -22.11 4.92
C ALA A 187 -13.87 -21.52 3.65
N LEU A 188 -13.78 -22.33 2.59
CA LEU A 188 -13.25 -21.90 1.29
C LEU A 188 -14.08 -20.76 0.68
N ARG A 189 -15.42 -20.85 0.74
CA ARG A 189 -16.31 -19.76 0.28
C ARG A 189 -16.09 -18.47 1.05
N THR A 190 -15.94 -18.54 2.38
CA THR A 190 -15.69 -17.37 3.22
C THR A 190 -14.34 -16.73 2.89
N GLU A 191 -13.30 -17.54 2.70
CA GLU A 191 -11.97 -17.07 2.29
C GLU A 191 -12.01 -16.38 0.92
N PHE A 192 -12.63 -17.01 -0.09
CA PHE A 192 -12.79 -16.38 -1.41
C PHE A 192 -13.62 -15.10 -1.38
N ALA A 193 -14.68 -15.04 -0.57
CA ALA A 193 -15.47 -13.82 -0.39
C ALA A 193 -14.63 -12.70 0.24
N GLY A 194 -13.82 -13.02 1.26
CA GLY A 194 -12.89 -12.09 1.89
C GLY A 194 -11.84 -11.55 0.92
N ASN A 195 -11.16 -12.44 0.19
CA ASN A 195 -10.17 -12.08 -0.81
C ASN A 195 -10.77 -11.22 -1.94
N ARG A 196 -11.99 -11.53 -2.38
CA ARG A 196 -12.71 -10.71 -3.38
C ARG A 196 -13.07 -9.32 -2.86
N ALA A 197 -13.47 -9.22 -1.58
CA ALA A 197 -13.76 -7.93 -0.95
C ALA A 197 -12.48 -7.07 -0.84
N ASP A 198 -11.39 -7.64 -0.34
CA ASP A 198 -10.09 -6.93 -0.25
C ASP A 198 -9.60 -6.49 -1.64
N LEU A 199 -9.69 -7.36 -2.65
CA LEU A 199 -9.32 -7.00 -4.02
C LEU A 199 -10.18 -5.85 -4.57
N ARG A 200 -11.50 -5.90 -4.35
CA ARG A 200 -12.41 -4.81 -4.75
C ARG A 200 -12.05 -3.50 -4.05
N ASP A 201 -11.73 -3.54 -2.76
CA ASP A 201 -11.36 -2.35 -1.99
C ASP A 201 -10.02 -1.77 -2.44
N ARG A 202 -9.04 -2.61 -2.74
CA ARG A 202 -7.74 -2.19 -3.30
C ARG A 202 -7.91 -1.56 -4.69
N LEU A 203 -8.71 -2.19 -5.55
CA LEU A 203 -9.03 -1.64 -6.88
C LEU A 203 -9.79 -0.32 -6.76
N GLY A 204 -10.74 -0.22 -5.83
CA GLY A 204 -11.47 1.02 -5.55
C GLY A 204 -10.56 2.14 -5.06
N ARG A 205 -9.64 1.86 -4.14
CA ARG A 205 -8.63 2.81 -3.66
C ARG A 205 -7.69 3.25 -4.77
N THR A 206 -7.19 2.30 -5.57
CA THR A 206 -6.28 2.58 -6.69
C THR A 206 -6.96 3.45 -7.74
N ARG A 207 -8.19 3.08 -8.13
CA ARG A 207 -9.01 3.86 -9.08
C ARG A 207 -9.23 5.29 -8.59
N LYS A 208 -9.67 5.46 -7.33
CA LYS A 208 -9.86 6.80 -6.73
C LYS A 208 -8.55 7.60 -6.69
N GLY A 209 -7.42 6.94 -6.42
CA GLY A 209 -6.11 7.58 -6.46
C GLY A 209 -5.72 8.07 -7.86
N ILE A 210 -6.02 7.28 -8.89
CA ILE A 210 -5.82 7.65 -10.29
C ILE A 210 -6.74 8.80 -10.69
N GLU A 211 -8.04 8.71 -10.41
CA GLU A 211 -9.03 9.76 -10.69
C GLU A 211 -8.59 11.08 -10.04
N ARG A 212 -8.23 11.08 -8.75
CA ARG A 212 -7.71 12.26 -8.07
C ARG A 212 -6.45 12.83 -8.73
N THR A 213 -5.52 11.96 -9.14
CA THR A 213 -4.29 12.42 -9.80
C THR A 213 -4.60 13.05 -11.15
N LEU A 214 -5.55 12.50 -11.91
CA LEU A 214 -5.99 13.08 -13.19
C LEU A 214 -6.66 14.44 -12.98
N ASP A 215 -7.57 14.55 -12.01
CA ASP A 215 -8.25 15.82 -11.71
C ASP A 215 -7.24 16.91 -11.33
N LEU A 216 -6.25 16.59 -10.50
CA LEU A 216 -5.17 17.52 -10.14
C LEU A 216 -4.35 17.96 -11.36
N ARG A 217 -4.07 17.04 -12.29
CA ARG A 217 -3.34 17.37 -13.53
C ARG A 217 -4.16 18.24 -14.47
N VAL A 218 -5.47 18.02 -14.56
CA VAL A 218 -6.38 18.89 -15.33
C VAL A 218 -6.36 20.31 -14.74
N GLN A 219 -6.50 20.44 -13.42
CA GLN A 219 -6.43 21.74 -12.74
C GLN A 219 -5.08 22.43 -12.96
N ASP A 220 -3.96 21.71 -12.90
CA ASP A 220 -2.64 22.26 -13.18
C ASP A 220 -2.53 22.76 -14.63
N ILE A 221 -3.09 22.03 -15.61
CA ILE A 221 -3.11 22.46 -17.01
C ILE A 221 -3.96 23.72 -17.19
N GLU A 222 -5.16 23.76 -16.62
CA GLU A 222 -6.04 24.93 -16.65
C GLU A 222 -5.38 26.15 -16.02
N ALA A 223 -4.67 25.96 -14.90
CA ALA A 223 -3.92 27.03 -14.24
C ALA A 223 -2.75 27.52 -15.09
N MET A 224 -2.01 26.61 -15.74
CA MET A 224 -0.93 26.99 -16.66
C MET A 224 -1.44 27.76 -17.88
N ILE A 225 -2.60 27.39 -18.43
CA ILE A 225 -3.24 28.12 -19.54
C ILE A 225 -3.58 29.53 -19.08
N GLN A 226 -4.22 29.68 -17.92
CA GLN A 226 -4.57 30.99 -17.35
C GLN A 226 -3.33 31.85 -17.08
N LEU A 227 -2.26 31.27 -16.54
CA LEU A 227 -0.99 31.97 -16.33
C LEU A 227 -0.35 32.42 -17.65
N SER A 228 -0.33 31.54 -18.66
CA SER A 228 0.30 31.81 -19.95
C SER A 228 -0.48 32.86 -20.77
N ASP A 229 -1.81 32.89 -20.65
CA ASP A 229 -2.66 33.92 -21.28
C ASP A 229 -2.53 35.28 -20.59
N ARG A 230 -2.13 35.28 -19.31
CA ARG A 230 -2.02 36.49 -18.49
C ARG A 230 -0.77 37.31 -18.79
N PHE A 231 0.32 36.70 -19.24
CA PHE A 231 1.59 37.41 -19.40
C PHE A 231 2.24 37.15 -20.75
N GLU A 232 2.81 38.21 -21.34
CA GLU A 232 3.70 38.07 -22.49
C GLU A 232 5.06 37.56 -22.03
N LEU A 233 5.24 36.24 -22.10
CA LEU A 233 6.48 35.57 -21.71
C LEU A 233 7.60 35.93 -22.69
N ARG A 234 8.72 36.43 -22.13
CA ARG A 234 9.89 36.90 -22.89
C ARG A 234 10.86 35.78 -23.24
N ALA A 235 10.81 34.68 -22.50
CA ALA A 235 11.54 33.46 -22.73
C ALA A 235 10.67 32.25 -22.33
N ALA A 236 11.15 31.04 -22.59
CA ALA A 236 10.44 29.82 -22.18
C ALA A 236 10.50 29.66 -20.67
N MET A 237 9.36 29.43 -20.01
CA MET A 237 9.34 29.21 -18.57
C MET A 237 10.06 27.91 -18.19
N PRO A 238 10.79 27.88 -17.06
CA PRO A 238 11.40 26.66 -16.56
C PRO A 238 10.35 25.55 -16.29
N PRO A 239 10.69 24.27 -16.50
CA PRO A 239 9.74 23.18 -16.31
C PRO A 239 9.23 23.11 -14.86
N SER A 240 7.91 23.07 -14.67
CA SER A 240 7.22 23.07 -13.37
C SER A 240 7.29 21.73 -12.58
N GLY A 241 8.31 20.90 -12.81
CA GLY A 241 8.17 19.45 -12.64
C GLY A 241 8.87 18.76 -11.47
N ARG A 242 9.87 19.36 -10.80
CA ARG A 242 10.65 18.62 -9.78
C ARG A 242 10.77 19.29 -8.42
N TRP A 243 10.87 20.62 -8.39
CA TRP A 243 11.17 21.39 -7.16
C TRP A 243 10.50 22.78 -7.18
N ALA A 244 9.39 22.92 -7.91
CA ALA A 244 8.65 24.18 -8.02
C ALA A 244 7.23 23.99 -7.50
N LEU A 245 6.63 25.09 -7.03
CA LEU A 245 5.20 25.16 -6.74
C LEU A 245 4.38 24.66 -7.94
N ASN A 246 3.30 23.94 -7.66
CA ASN A 246 2.39 23.51 -8.72
C ASN A 246 1.62 24.70 -9.31
N ALA A 247 1.10 24.52 -10.53
CA ALA A 247 0.48 25.59 -11.30
C ALA A 247 -0.74 26.22 -10.60
N GLY A 248 -1.57 25.40 -9.93
CA GLY A 248 -2.68 25.91 -9.14
C GLY A 248 -2.25 26.84 -8.00
N GLY A 249 -1.15 26.51 -7.31
CA GLY A 249 -0.56 27.35 -6.28
C GLY A 249 0.02 28.65 -6.84
N LEU A 250 0.76 28.54 -7.95
CA LEU A 250 1.32 29.69 -8.66
C LEU A 250 0.24 30.68 -9.12
N LEU A 251 -0.84 30.19 -9.73
CA LEU A 251 -1.95 31.03 -10.17
C LEU A 251 -2.55 31.81 -9.00
N LYS A 252 -2.73 31.14 -7.85
CA LYS A 252 -3.28 31.77 -6.64
C LYS A 252 -2.36 32.83 -6.04
N LEU A 253 -1.04 32.58 -6.04
CA LEU A 253 -0.04 33.56 -5.60
C LEU A 253 0.03 34.78 -6.53
N VAL A 254 0.02 34.55 -7.84
CA VAL A 254 -0.03 35.63 -8.84
C VAL A 254 -1.27 36.49 -8.63
N ASP A 255 -2.44 35.85 -8.48
CA ASP A 255 -3.70 36.52 -8.17
C ASP A 255 -3.63 37.35 -6.88
N LEU A 256 -3.01 36.81 -5.83
CA LEU A 256 -2.82 37.52 -4.56
C LEU A 256 -1.98 38.77 -4.76
N VAL A 257 -0.84 38.66 -5.48
CA VAL A 257 0.08 39.77 -5.71
C VAL A 257 -0.54 40.87 -6.58
N GLU A 258 -1.37 40.53 -7.56
CA GLU A 258 -2.02 41.53 -8.41
C GLU A 258 -3.22 42.20 -7.74
N ARG A 259 -3.92 41.52 -6.82
CA ARG A 259 -5.12 42.06 -6.15
C ARG A 259 -4.81 42.84 -4.88
N HIS A 260 -3.66 42.59 -4.25
CA HIS A 260 -3.28 43.20 -2.99
C HIS A 260 -1.98 44.03 -3.11
N PRO A 261 -1.78 45.06 -2.27
CA PRO A 261 -0.61 45.92 -2.35
C PRO A 261 0.66 45.27 -1.74
N ILE A 262 1.01 44.06 -2.19
CA ILE A 262 2.16 43.28 -1.71
C ILE A 262 3.47 43.93 -2.17
N ARG A 263 4.22 44.60 -1.29
CA ARG A 263 5.45 45.32 -1.65
C ARG A 263 6.70 44.46 -1.49
N THR A 264 6.78 43.65 -0.44
CA THR A 264 7.94 42.79 -0.19
C THR A 264 7.51 41.34 -0.12
N ILE A 265 8.00 40.55 -1.07
CA ILE A 265 7.85 39.08 -1.08
C ILE A 265 9.19 38.48 -0.64
N VAL A 266 9.15 37.56 0.31
CA VAL A 266 10.30 36.69 0.62
C VAL A 266 9.91 35.26 0.30
N GLU A 267 10.79 34.59 -0.40
CA GLU A 267 10.61 33.20 -0.80
C GLU A 267 11.79 32.35 -0.30
N LEU A 268 11.49 31.22 0.31
CA LEU A 268 12.47 30.22 0.70
C LEU A 268 12.51 29.14 -0.38
N GLY A 269 13.59 29.10 -1.16
CA GLY A 269 13.75 28.27 -2.37
C GLY A 269 13.45 29.07 -3.65
N SER A 270 14.44 29.23 -4.54
CA SER A 270 14.24 30.00 -5.77
C SER A 270 13.76 29.13 -6.93
N GLY A 271 13.07 29.71 -7.92
CA GLY A 271 12.74 28.98 -9.14
C GLY A 271 11.63 29.60 -9.99
N THR A 272 10.73 28.75 -10.50
CA THR A 272 9.65 29.16 -11.41
C THR A 272 8.68 30.15 -10.77
N SER A 273 8.41 30.01 -9.48
CA SER A 273 7.60 30.97 -8.70
C SER A 273 8.24 32.36 -8.68
N THR A 274 9.56 32.45 -8.50
CA THR A 274 10.30 33.71 -8.57
C THR A 274 10.01 34.46 -9.87
N LEU A 275 9.99 33.77 -11.00
CA LEU A 275 9.69 34.35 -12.32
C LEU A 275 8.24 34.81 -12.46
N TRP A 276 7.27 33.97 -12.12
CA TRP A 276 5.85 34.34 -12.21
C TRP A 276 5.51 35.54 -11.33
N LEU A 277 6.08 35.59 -10.13
CA LEU A 277 5.88 36.71 -9.21
C LEU A 277 6.59 37.98 -9.69
N SER A 278 7.73 37.84 -10.40
CA SER A 278 8.36 38.98 -11.08
C SER A 278 7.44 39.59 -12.14
N TYR A 279 6.81 38.76 -12.96
CA TYR A 279 5.81 39.20 -13.94
C TYR A 279 4.59 39.84 -13.28
N ALA A 280 4.07 39.26 -12.19
CA ALA A 280 2.94 39.82 -11.46
C ALA A 280 3.27 41.20 -10.86
N LEU A 281 4.44 41.35 -10.25
CA LEU A 281 4.93 42.62 -9.69
C LEU A 281 5.12 43.68 -10.78
N GLU A 282 5.75 43.31 -11.90
CA GLU A 282 5.95 44.21 -13.04
C GLU A 282 4.62 44.69 -13.63
N ARG A 283 3.68 43.76 -13.85
CA ARG A 283 2.35 44.07 -14.39
C ARG A 283 1.55 44.99 -13.48
N ARG A 284 1.66 44.81 -12.16
CA ARG A 284 0.96 45.66 -11.19
C ARG A 284 1.48 47.11 -11.22
N GLY A 285 2.77 47.32 -11.51
CA GLY A 285 3.36 48.64 -11.76
C GLY A 285 3.44 49.58 -10.55
N THR A 286 3.02 49.15 -9.35
CA THR A 286 3.02 49.99 -8.13
C THR A 286 4.33 49.94 -7.33
N GLY A 287 5.37 49.32 -7.90
CA GLY A 287 6.60 49.00 -7.19
C GLY A 287 6.43 47.79 -6.27
N GLY A 288 7.54 47.12 -5.98
CA GLY A 288 7.59 45.92 -5.16
C GLY A 288 8.80 45.08 -5.54
N ARG A 289 9.18 44.16 -4.66
CA ARG A 289 10.30 43.26 -4.87
C ARG A 289 10.01 41.87 -4.35
N ILE A 290 10.68 40.90 -4.95
CA ILE A 290 10.77 39.53 -4.46
C ILE A 290 12.23 39.20 -4.16
N ILE A 291 12.47 38.67 -2.96
CA ILE A 291 13.77 38.19 -2.51
C ILE A 291 13.66 36.68 -2.30
N SER A 292 14.29 35.91 -3.18
CA SER A 292 14.32 34.44 -3.08
C SER A 292 15.64 34.00 -2.46
N LEU A 293 15.56 33.29 -1.35
CA LEU A 293 16.70 32.73 -0.62
C LEU A 293 16.91 31.29 -1.05
N ASP A 294 18.07 30.98 -1.65
CA ASP A 294 18.37 29.62 -2.09
C ASP A 294 19.66 29.11 -1.48
N HIS A 295 19.56 27.95 -0.84
CA HIS A 295 20.69 27.27 -0.23
C HIS A 295 21.63 26.60 -1.23
N ASP A 296 21.13 26.26 -2.40
CA ASP A 296 21.91 25.59 -3.43
C ASP A 296 22.31 26.60 -4.49
N GLN A 297 23.60 26.93 -4.50
CA GLN A 297 24.19 27.89 -5.44
C GLN A 297 23.96 27.49 -6.91
N HIS A 298 23.83 26.19 -7.21
CA HIS A 298 23.51 25.72 -8.55
C HIS A 298 22.11 26.14 -8.98
N PHE A 299 21.10 25.89 -8.14
CA PHE A 299 19.72 26.29 -8.42
C PHE A 299 19.55 27.81 -8.39
N ALA A 300 20.20 28.50 -7.45
CA ALA A 300 20.26 29.96 -7.42
C ALA A 300 20.82 30.53 -8.75
N GLY A 301 21.91 29.95 -9.26
CA GLY A 301 22.52 30.32 -10.53
C GLY A 301 21.58 30.10 -11.74
N ILE A 302 20.86 28.98 -11.77
CA ILE A 302 19.83 28.72 -12.79
C ILE A 302 18.74 29.79 -12.73
N THR A 303 18.16 30.05 -11.56
CA THR A 303 17.08 31.03 -11.42
C THR A 303 17.53 32.43 -11.83
N ARG A 304 18.76 32.86 -11.47
CA ARG A 304 19.31 34.14 -11.95
C ARG A 304 19.46 34.20 -13.47
N ALA A 305 19.93 33.12 -14.10
CA ALA A 305 20.06 33.07 -15.56
C ALA A 305 18.68 33.18 -16.25
N GLU A 306 17.67 32.52 -15.70
CA GLU A 306 16.29 32.62 -16.19
C GLU A 306 15.72 34.02 -15.98
N LEU A 307 15.95 34.65 -14.82
CA LEU A 307 15.55 36.05 -14.60
C LEU A 307 16.16 36.98 -15.66
N VAL A 308 17.45 36.81 -15.99
CA VAL A 308 18.09 37.57 -17.07
C VAL A 308 17.44 37.28 -18.42
N ALA A 309 17.17 36.02 -18.75
CA ALA A 309 16.52 35.63 -20.01
C ALA A 309 15.10 36.23 -20.15
N HIS A 310 14.40 36.37 -19.03
CA HIS A 310 13.09 37.02 -18.94
C HIS A 310 13.17 38.55 -18.77
N GLY A 311 14.36 39.16 -18.88
CA GLY A 311 14.54 40.62 -18.83
C GLY A 311 14.42 41.24 -17.43
N PHE A 312 14.53 40.44 -16.37
CA PHE A 312 14.46 40.87 -14.97
C PHE A 312 15.82 41.07 -14.30
N ALA A 313 16.89 41.28 -15.08
CA ALA A 313 18.23 41.53 -14.53
C ALA A 313 18.27 42.78 -13.62
N GLU A 314 17.52 43.82 -13.96
CA GLU A 314 17.27 45.02 -13.13
C GLU A 314 15.80 45.08 -12.68
N GLY A 315 15.14 43.91 -12.65
CA GLY A 315 13.73 43.77 -12.36
C GLY A 315 13.42 43.77 -10.86
N PRO A 316 12.19 43.37 -10.48
CA PRO A 316 11.77 43.34 -9.08
C PRO A 316 12.38 42.16 -8.30
N ALA A 317 13.13 41.26 -8.93
CA ALA A 317 13.59 40.02 -8.31
C ALA A 317 15.07 40.02 -7.94
N GLU A 318 15.35 39.53 -6.74
CA GLU A 318 16.68 39.30 -6.22
C GLU A 318 16.79 37.84 -5.75
N VAL A 319 17.81 37.11 -6.21
CA VAL A 319 18.09 35.73 -5.77
C VAL A 319 19.39 35.72 -4.98
N ARG A 320 19.29 35.45 -3.68
CA ARG A 320 20.43 35.45 -2.75
C ARG A 320 20.90 34.03 -2.48
N ASP A 321 22.22 33.81 -2.54
CA ASP A 321 22.81 32.59 -2.01
C ASP A 321 22.67 32.63 -0.49
N ALA A 322 21.99 31.64 0.07
CA ALA A 322 21.63 31.57 1.48
C ALA A 322 21.95 30.15 2.00
N PRO A 323 23.25 29.82 2.17
CA PRO A 323 23.67 28.47 2.54
C PRO A 323 23.05 28.04 3.87
N LEU A 324 22.83 26.73 4.03
CA LEU A 324 22.35 26.20 5.31
C LEU A 324 23.50 26.15 6.31
N VAL A 325 23.29 26.77 7.47
CA VAL A 325 24.21 26.75 8.61
C VAL A 325 23.58 25.95 9.75
N GLU A 326 24.41 25.18 10.44
CA GLU A 326 23.97 24.42 11.62
C GLU A 326 23.62 25.36 12.77
N GLY A 327 22.58 25.02 13.53
CA GLY A 327 22.17 25.81 14.67
C GLY A 327 20.90 25.30 15.35
N VAL A 328 20.61 25.89 16.51
CA VAL A 328 19.38 25.64 17.27
C VAL A 328 18.49 26.86 17.18
N ILE A 329 17.31 26.71 16.58
CA ILE A 329 16.33 27.77 16.38
C ILE A 329 15.06 27.41 17.14
N ASP A 330 14.70 28.24 18.12
CA ASP A 330 13.53 28.00 18.98
C ASP A 330 13.51 26.59 19.61
N GLY A 331 14.68 26.12 20.05
CA GLY A 331 14.85 24.77 20.62
C GLY A 331 14.85 23.63 19.60
N HIS A 332 14.76 23.92 18.30
CA HIS A 332 14.83 22.94 17.22
C HIS A 332 16.22 22.94 16.57
N ASP A 333 16.92 21.81 16.66
CA ASP A 333 18.25 21.60 16.08
C ASP A 333 18.12 21.15 14.62
N THR A 334 18.41 22.04 13.69
CA THR A 334 18.35 21.77 12.24
C THR A 334 19.20 22.78 11.48
N PRO A 335 19.87 22.36 10.39
CA PRO A 335 20.50 23.31 9.49
C PRO A 335 19.43 24.21 8.84
N TRP A 336 19.72 25.52 8.77
CA TRP A 336 18.80 26.51 8.22
C TRP A 336 19.52 27.65 7.49
N TYR A 337 18.81 28.41 6.67
CA TYR A 337 19.35 29.54 5.92
C TYR A 337 20.16 30.51 6.82
N ASP A 338 21.36 30.88 6.37
CA ASP A 338 22.22 31.85 7.05
C ASP A 338 21.50 33.20 7.25
N PRO A 339 21.32 33.68 8.49
CA PRO A 339 20.69 34.97 8.78
C PRO A 339 21.33 36.17 8.08
N ALA A 340 22.63 36.09 7.75
CA ALA A 340 23.32 37.15 7.01
C ALA A 340 22.68 37.42 5.64
N SER A 341 21.98 36.44 5.04
CA SER A 341 21.35 36.59 3.72
C SER A 341 20.02 37.35 3.76
N PHE A 342 19.43 37.60 4.93
CA PHE A 342 18.13 38.26 5.06
C PHE A 342 18.01 39.27 6.22
N GLN A 343 19.11 39.59 6.89
CA GLN A 343 19.12 40.54 8.02
C GLN A 343 18.65 41.96 7.67
N ASP A 344 18.80 42.37 6.40
CA ASP A 344 18.40 43.67 5.86
C ASP A 344 16.93 43.71 5.38
N VAL A 345 16.21 42.59 5.46
CA VAL A 345 14.85 42.46 4.97
C VAL A 345 13.86 42.71 6.10
N GLU A 346 12.95 43.65 5.88
CA GLU A 346 11.91 44.06 6.82
C GLU A 346 10.60 44.33 6.06
N GLY A 347 9.48 44.30 6.77
CA GLY A 347 8.15 44.59 6.22
C GLY A 347 7.73 43.60 5.14
N ILE A 348 7.89 42.31 5.40
CA ILE A 348 7.52 41.22 4.49
C ILE A 348 6.00 41.11 4.47
N ASP A 349 5.38 41.41 3.33
CA ASP A 349 3.93 41.31 3.14
C ASP A 349 3.50 39.88 2.76
N LEU A 350 4.38 39.14 2.07
CA LEU A 350 4.16 37.77 1.63
C LEU A 350 5.41 36.92 1.85
N LEU A 351 5.31 35.90 2.71
CA LEU A 351 6.34 34.90 2.94
C LEU A 351 5.93 33.57 2.27
N ILE A 352 6.76 33.04 1.38
CA ILE A 352 6.56 31.75 0.73
C ILE A 352 7.57 30.76 1.29
N VAL A 353 7.06 29.70 1.91
CA VAL A 353 7.86 28.65 2.55
C VAL A 353 7.86 27.40 1.67
N ASP A 354 8.81 27.33 0.72
CA ASP A 354 9.05 26.18 -0.15
C ASP A 354 10.47 25.57 0.02
N GLY A 355 11.18 26.00 1.04
CA GLY A 355 12.56 25.61 1.27
C GLY A 355 12.93 25.68 2.73
N PRO A 356 14.01 25.02 3.13
CA PRO A 356 14.85 24.10 2.38
C PRO A 356 14.13 22.75 2.18
N PRO A 357 14.67 21.86 1.33
CA PRO A 357 14.05 20.56 1.05
C PRO A 357 14.00 19.68 2.30
N MET A 358 13.01 18.77 2.37
CA MET A 358 12.84 17.80 3.46
C MET A 358 14.11 16.98 3.76
N ALA A 359 14.96 16.75 2.75
CA ALA A 359 16.23 16.06 2.92
C ALA A 359 17.21 16.79 3.86
N SER A 360 16.95 18.06 4.20
CA SER A 360 17.79 18.88 5.08
C SER A 360 17.58 18.58 6.57
N GLY A 361 16.47 17.95 6.96
CA GLY A 361 16.19 17.64 8.36
C GLY A 361 14.71 17.40 8.66
N GLY A 362 14.42 16.82 9.82
CA GLY A 362 13.04 16.68 10.30
C GLY A 362 12.45 18.05 10.64
N LEU A 363 11.20 18.29 10.25
CA LEU A 363 10.58 19.62 10.32
C LEU A 363 11.46 20.70 9.70
N ALA A 364 12.15 20.40 8.58
CA ALA A 364 13.15 21.28 7.98
C ALA A 364 12.66 22.73 7.95
N ARG A 365 11.47 22.98 7.41
CA ARG A 365 10.83 24.28 7.19
C ARG A 365 10.38 25.03 8.46
N TYR A 366 10.38 24.39 9.63
CA TYR A 366 9.89 24.97 10.89
C TYR A 366 10.55 26.28 11.32
N PRO A 367 11.86 26.49 11.15
CA PRO A 367 12.51 27.74 11.53
C PRO A 367 12.05 28.96 10.71
N ALA A 368 11.37 28.79 9.58
CA ALA A 368 10.93 29.91 8.74
C ALA A 368 10.16 30.97 9.54
N LEU A 369 9.15 30.56 10.32
CA LEU A 369 8.36 31.50 11.07
C LEU A 369 9.11 32.07 12.29
N PRO A 370 9.74 31.29 13.19
CA PRO A 370 10.53 31.84 14.28
C PRO A 370 11.62 32.84 13.84
N MET A 371 12.26 32.61 12.68
CA MET A 371 13.33 33.48 12.17
C MET A 371 12.83 34.75 11.50
N LEU A 372 11.66 34.70 10.86
CA LEU A 372 11.15 35.81 10.03
C LEU A 372 9.96 36.54 10.65
N LEU A 373 9.37 36.05 11.75
CA LEU A 373 8.18 36.62 12.37
C LEU A 373 8.36 38.12 12.69
N SER A 374 9.50 38.52 13.24
CA SER A 374 9.76 39.93 13.58
C SER A 374 9.92 40.85 12.37
N ARG A 375 10.06 40.27 11.16
CA ARG A 375 10.23 40.98 9.88
C ARG A 375 8.94 41.01 9.07
N LEU A 376 7.91 40.28 9.49
CA LEU A 376 6.61 40.27 8.82
C LEU A 376 5.90 41.61 9.04
N ALA A 377 5.26 42.12 8.00
CA ALA A 377 4.37 43.26 8.11
C ALA A 377 3.08 42.88 8.87
N PRO A 378 2.37 43.84 9.49
CA PRO A 378 0.99 43.61 9.94
C PRO A 378 0.12 43.14 8.77
N GLY A 379 -0.73 42.14 9.00
CA GLY A 379 -1.53 41.55 7.92
C GLY A 379 -0.76 40.64 6.95
N ALA A 380 0.51 40.34 7.20
CA ALA A 380 1.32 39.52 6.30
C ALA A 380 0.73 38.13 6.07
N ILE A 381 0.89 37.63 4.84
CA ILE A 381 0.44 36.31 4.43
C ILE A 381 1.65 35.37 4.40
N VAL A 382 1.53 34.21 5.04
CA VAL A 382 2.52 33.13 5.01
C VAL A 382 1.93 31.96 4.23
N VAL A 383 2.59 31.56 3.15
CA VAL A 383 2.16 30.45 2.28
C VAL A 383 3.11 29.29 2.47
N VAL A 384 2.57 28.14 2.87
CA VAL A 384 3.33 26.91 3.09
C VAL A 384 3.11 25.97 1.91
N ASP A 385 4.18 25.64 1.18
CA ASP A 385 4.12 24.63 0.13
C ASP A 385 4.19 23.21 0.70
N ASP A 386 3.73 22.23 -0.08
CA ASP A 386 3.67 20.81 0.29
C ASP A 386 2.94 20.53 1.62
N ALA A 387 1.96 21.38 1.94
CA ALA A 387 1.19 21.35 3.17
C ALA A 387 0.61 19.96 3.55
N PRO A 388 0.19 19.07 2.64
CA PRO A 388 -0.32 17.73 3.02
C PRO A 388 0.71 16.82 3.69
N ARG A 389 2.01 17.14 3.64
CA ARG A 389 3.06 16.32 4.23
C ARG A 389 3.00 16.35 5.77
N PRO A 390 3.37 15.24 6.45
CA PRO A 390 3.29 15.15 7.90
C PRO A 390 4.10 16.20 8.65
N ASP A 391 5.34 16.46 8.20
CA ASP A 391 6.24 17.42 8.83
C ASP A 391 5.69 18.85 8.70
N GLU A 392 5.16 19.22 7.53
CA GLU A 392 4.56 20.51 7.25
C GLU A 392 3.26 20.71 8.05
N GLN A 393 2.45 19.66 8.23
CA GLN A 393 1.28 19.71 9.12
C GLN A 393 1.67 19.93 10.59
N GLU A 394 2.67 19.20 11.08
CA GLU A 394 3.15 19.35 12.46
C GLU A 394 3.79 20.73 12.70
N MET A 395 4.60 21.20 11.74
CA MET A 395 5.16 22.55 11.74
C MET A 395 4.07 23.62 11.84
N MET A 396 3.07 23.60 10.94
CA MET A 396 1.97 24.56 10.96
C MET A 396 1.16 24.48 12.26
N ARG A 397 0.97 23.27 12.81
CA ARG A 397 0.28 23.08 14.10
C ARG A 397 1.02 23.80 15.24
N ARG A 398 2.35 23.72 15.28
CA ARG A 398 3.18 24.45 16.26
C ARG A 398 3.09 25.95 16.05
N TRP A 399 3.31 26.43 14.83
CA TRP A 399 3.20 27.85 14.51
C TRP A 399 1.86 28.47 14.92
N LEU A 400 0.74 27.80 14.63
CA LEU A 400 -0.59 28.26 15.00
C LEU A 400 -0.85 28.24 16.52
N ALA A 401 -0.12 27.42 17.27
CA ALA A 401 -0.21 27.39 18.73
C ALA A 401 0.68 28.46 19.38
N ASP A 402 1.85 28.70 18.80
CA ASP A 402 2.91 29.52 19.41
C ASP A 402 2.85 31.00 18.99
N VAL A 403 2.20 31.32 17.86
CA VAL A 403 2.11 32.69 17.32
C VAL A 403 0.68 33.24 17.44
N PRO A 404 0.41 34.12 18.42
CA PRO A 404 -0.89 34.77 18.56
C PRO A 404 -1.26 35.57 17.30
N GLY A 405 -2.52 35.46 16.88
CA GLY A 405 -3.04 36.18 15.72
C GLY A 405 -2.71 35.55 14.37
N LEU A 406 -1.92 34.47 14.31
CA LEU A 406 -1.73 33.68 13.09
C LEU A 406 -2.93 32.75 12.88
N GLY A 407 -3.57 32.82 11.72
CA GLY A 407 -4.73 31.99 11.38
C GLY A 407 -4.69 31.43 9.97
N ARG A 408 -5.30 30.27 9.75
CA ARG A 408 -5.53 29.73 8.40
C ARG A 408 -6.61 30.55 7.70
N VAL A 409 -6.32 31.07 6.51
CA VAL A 409 -7.24 31.90 5.72
C VAL A 409 -7.67 31.24 4.42
N ASP A 410 -6.82 30.39 3.85
CA ASP A 410 -7.11 29.73 2.58
C ASP A 410 -6.24 28.47 2.39
N GLN A 411 -6.57 27.65 1.40
CA GLN A 411 -5.78 26.48 1.02
C GLN A 411 -5.98 26.12 -0.46
N THR A 412 -5.04 25.35 -1.00
CA THR A 412 -5.17 24.57 -2.22
C THR A 412 -4.95 23.09 -1.86
N GLU A 413 -4.82 22.23 -2.86
CA GLU A 413 -4.45 20.83 -2.66
C GLU A 413 -3.01 20.66 -2.13
N ARG A 414 -2.11 21.62 -2.37
CA ARG A 414 -0.70 21.53 -1.95
C ARG A 414 -0.23 22.68 -1.06
N GLN A 415 -0.90 23.83 -1.08
CA GLN A 415 -0.52 25.00 -0.29
C GLN A 415 -1.54 25.32 0.80
N VAL A 416 -1.07 25.83 1.93
CA VAL A 416 -1.92 26.45 2.97
C VAL A 416 -1.49 27.90 3.12
N PHE A 417 -2.47 28.80 3.20
CA PHE A 417 -2.29 30.23 3.38
C PHE A 417 -2.67 30.58 4.82
N LEU A 418 -1.71 31.18 5.52
CA LEU A 418 -1.87 31.72 6.86
C LEU A 418 -1.81 33.24 6.78
N ALA A 419 -2.54 33.94 7.63
CA ALA A 419 -2.43 35.39 7.78
C ALA A 419 -2.14 35.75 9.23
N LEU A 420 -1.25 36.71 9.41
CA LEU A 420 -1.05 37.38 10.69
C LEU A 420 -2.13 38.48 10.83
N GLY A 421 -2.73 38.61 12.00
CA GLY A 421 -3.68 39.70 12.28
C GLY A 421 -3.10 41.08 12.00
N GLU A 422 -3.99 42.04 11.70
CA GLU A 422 -3.65 43.46 11.52
C GLU A 422 -3.24 44.17 12.81
#